data_AF-A0A523V4H5-F1
#
_entry.id   AF-A0A523V4H5-F1
#
_cell.length_a   1.000
_cell.length_b   1.000
_cell.length_c   1.000
_cell.angle_alpha   90.00
_cell.angle_beta   90.00
_cell.angle_gamma   90.00
#
_symmetry.space_group_name_H-M   'P 1'
#
loop_
_entity.id
_entity.type
_entity.pdbx_description
1 polymer ?
#
loop_
_entity_poly.entity_id
_entity_poly.type
_entity_poly.pdbx_seq_one_letter_code
_entity_poly.pdbx_strand_id
1 'polypeptide(L)'
;MAILIQDQGRSAWKDLIYKLNAQCEVDNKITIPNSISFDNYKITELDSGIKVISEHIPHFRSISLGFWVPTGSRDENKSNNGITHLIEHLIFKGTEKRSYKDIAIEFDIMGAEFNAFTDKENCCIYADFIDEHLGKSIEILFDIICNPLFLTEHIKTEKKVVLEEIKMAGDNPSDSILNYFYHEVYDGHPLSLPVLGTGKTLAKTNKRAITSYFRKRFGLGNMVISAAGNIRHEDLISLIKKNTEGSIILNNHMTEGKNALPKNCTGLQKIHNSKTKAAHLCL
;
A
#
# COMPACT_ATOMS: atom_id res chain seq x y z
N MET A 1 5.43 -16.00 -19.79
CA MET A 1 6.39 -16.41 -18.75
C MET A 1 5.62 -17.25 -17.75
N ALA A 2 5.87 -18.55 -17.60
CA ALA A 2 4.93 -19.43 -16.89
C ALA A 2 5.44 -19.86 -15.50
N ILE A 3 4.69 -19.54 -14.45
CA ILE A 3 4.91 -20.06 -13.09
C ILE A 3 3.70 -20.85 -12.65
N LEU A 4 3.92 -22.11 -12.26
CA LEU A 4 2.88 -23.02 -11.78
C LEU A 4 3.11 -23.38 -10.32
N ILE A 5 2.08 -23.26 -9.49
CA ILE A 5 2.01 -23.91 -8.19
C ILE A 5 1.16 -25.18 -8.33
N GLN A 6 1.63 -26.34 -7.85
CA GLN A 6 0.82 -27.57 -7.87
C GLN A 6 1.13 -28.54 -6.72
N ASP A 7 0.24 -29.53 -6.52
CA ASP A 7 0.39 -30.66 -5.62
C ASP A 7 1.46 -31.68 -6.12
N GLN A 8 2.14 -32.36 -5.19
CA GLN A 8 3.13 -33.39 -5.49
C GLN A 8 2.46 -34.67 -6.00
N GLY A 9 2.18 -34.76 -7.30
CA GLY A 9 1.73 -36.05 -7.84
C GLY A 9 1.24 -36.13 -9.29
N ARG A 10 1.16 -35.03 -10.06
CA ARG A 10 0.59 -35.09 -11.43
C ARG A 10 1.57 -34.58 -12.50
N SER A 11 2.10 -35.51 -13.30
CA SER A 11 3.00 -35.24 -14.44
C SER A 11 2.33 -34.53 -15.62
N ALA A 12 1.00 -34.64 -15.76
CA ALA A 12 0.23 -34.13 -16.91
C ALA A 12 0.29 -32.60 -17.11
N TRP A 13 0.65 -31.84 -16.07
CA TRP A 13 0.68 -30.38 -16.14
C TRP A 13 1.95 -29.82 -16.79
N LYS A 14 3.05 -30.59 -16.84
CA LYS A 14 4.28 -30.17 -17.54
C LYS A 14 4.05 -29.99 -19.05
N ASP A 15 3.24 -30.86 -19.64
CA ASP A 15 2.92 -30.81 -21.07
C ASP A 15 2.01 -29.62 -21.43
N LEU A 16 1.16 -29.18 -20.50
CA LEU A 16 0.29 -28.01 -20.69
C LEU A 16 1.10 -26.71 -20.72
N ILE A 17 2.09 -26.55 -19.82
CA ILE A 17 3.01 -25.39 -19.82
C ILE A 17 3.81 -25.33 -21.11
N TYR A 18 4.27 -26.48 -21.61
CA TYR A 18 5.02 -26.55 -22.87
C TYR A 18 4.16 -26.09 -24.06
N LYS A 19 2.87 -26.46 -24.08
CA LYS A 19 1.91 -26.05 -25.12
C LYS A 19 1.54 -24.56 -25.05
N LEU A 20 1.34 -24.00 -23.86
CA LEU A 20 0.97 -22.59 -23.68
C LEU A 20 2.10 -21.63 -24.09
N ASN A 21 3.37 -22.01 -23.86
CA ASN A 21 4.52 -21.20 -24.26
C ASN A 21 4.70 -21.07 -25.78
N ALA A 22 4.10 -21.95 -26.58
CA ALA A 22 4.17 -21.87 -28.04
C ALA A 22 3.25 -20.78 -28.65
N GLN A 23 2.43 -20.10 -27.83
CA GLN A 23 1.37 -19.19 -28.30
C GLN A 23 1.42 -17.76 -27.74
N CYS A 24 2.41 -17.39 -26.92
CA CYS A 24 2.50 -16.03 -26.37
C CYS A 24 3.50 -15.15 -27.16
N GLU A 25 3.02 -14.49 -28.20
CA GLU A 25 3.58 -13.22 -28.66
C GLU A 25 2.80 -12.08 -28.00
N VAL A 26 3.46 -11.28 -27.16
CA VAL A 26 2.85 -10.09 -26.54
C VAL A 26 3.14 -8.91 -27.44
N ASP A 27 2.14 -8.50 -28.22
CA ASP A 27 2.20 -7.29 -29.04
C ASP A 27 2.18 -6.06 -28.11
N ASN A 28 3.33 -5.41 -27.97
CA ASN A 28 3.63 -4.32 -27.02
C ASN A 28 2.91 -2.98 -27.32
N LYS A 29 1.61 -2.99 -27.63
CA LYS A 29 0.83 -1.76 -27.86
C LYS A 29 -0.33 -1.64 -26.87
N ILE A 30 -0.02 -1.13 -25.68
CA ILE A 30 -1.06 -0.52 -24.84
C ILE A 30 -1.46 0.79 -25.52
N THR A 31 -2.60 0.78 -26.20
CA THR A 31 -3.19 1.97 -26.79
C THR A 31 -4.14 2.56 -25.75
N ILE A 32 -3.74 3.63 -25.08
CA ILE A 32 -4.63 4.34 -24.15
C ILE A 32 -5.75 4.96 -25.01
N PRO A 33 -7.03 4.62 -24.80
CA PRO A 33 -8.10 5.21 -25.58
C PRO A 33 -8.12 6.73 -25.35
N ASN A 34 -7.99 7.50 -26.43
CA ASN A 34 -8.05 8.98 -26.45
C ASN A 34 -9.40 9.56 -25.96
N SER A 35 -10.34 8.72 -25.52
CA SER A 35 -11.72 9.08 -25.15
C SER A 35 -11.98 9.11 -23.64
N ILE A 36 -10.98 8.88 -22.79
CA ILE A 36 -11.11 9.15 -21.36
C ILE A 36 -10.77 10.62 -21.14
N SER A 37 -11.80 11.47 -21.20
CA SER A 37 -11.73 12.86 -20.74
C SER A 37 -11.69 12.83 -19.21
N PHE A 38 -10.66 13.45 -18.62
CA PHE A 38 -10.54 13.62 -17.18
C PHE A 38 -10.88 15.05 -16.75
N ASP A 39 -11.86 15.68 -17.41
CA ASP A 39 -12.00 17.15 -17.41
C ASP A 39 -12.57 17.77 -16.11
N ASN A 40 -12.88 16.97 -15.07
CA ASN A 40 -13.51 17.46 -13.83
C ASN A 40 -12.64 17.39 -12.57
N TYR A 41 -11.37 16.99 -12.66
CA TYR A 41 -10.46 17.04 -11.52
C TYR A 41 -9.67 18.35 -11.45
N LYS A 42 -9.33 18.78 -10.24
CA LYS A 42 -8.40 19.88 -9.96
C LYS A 42 -7.16 19.34 -9.26
N ILE A 43 -5.99 19.86 -9.62
CA ILE A 43 -4.71 19.55 -8.97
C ILE A 43 -4.11 20.86 -8.45
N THR A 44 -3.68 20.86 -7.19
CA THR A 44 -2.88 21.93 -6.60
C THR A 44 -1.71 21.33 -5.85
N GLU A 45 -0.51 21.85 -6.08
CA GLU A 45 0.66 21.59 -5.24
C GLU A 45 0.78 22.72 -4.22
N LEU A 46 0.84 22.36 -2.93
CA LEU A 46 0.99 23.32 -1.84
C LEU A 46 2.47 23.67 -1.63
N ASP A 47 2.74 24.81 -1.00
CA ASP A 47 4.13 25.20 -0.64
C ASP A 47 4.81 24.18 0.30
N SER A 48 4.02 23.35 0.99
CA SER A 48 4.50 22.22 1.80
C SER A 48 4.99 21.02 0.98
N GLY A 49 4.77 21.00 -0.34
CA GLY A 49 5.05 19.89 -1.25
C GLY A 49 3.89 18.89 -1.42
N ILE A 50 2.87 18.95 -0.56
CA ILE A 50 1.68 18.09 -0.67
C ILE A 50 0.97 18.38 -1.98
N LYS A 51 0.68 17.33 -2.74
CA LYS A 51 -0.15 17.40 -3.95
C LYS A 51 -1.58 17.06 -3.60
N VAL A 52 -2.51 17.93 -3.95
CA VAL A 52 -3.94 17.76 -3.68
C VAL A 52 -4.63 17.55 -5.02
N ILE A 53 -5.33 16.43 -5.16
CA ILE A 53 -6.15 16.11 -6.32
C ILE A 53 -7.59 15.98 -5.84
N SER A 54 -8.54 16.65 -6.50
CA SER A 54 -9.95 16.42 -6.17
C SER A 54 -10.87 16.48 -7.36
N GLU A 55 -11.93 15.67 -7.32
CA GLU A 55 -13.06 15.73 -8.25
C GLU A 55 -14.33 16.10 -7.49
N HIS A 56 -14.96 17.22 -7.88
CA HIS A 56 -16.21 17.68 -7.26
C HIS A 56 -17.41 17.04 -7.96
N ILE A 57 -18.15 16.22 -7.22
CA ILE A 57 -19.35 15.52 -7.67
C ILE A 57 -20.54 15.97 -6.78
N PRO A 58 -21.23 17.08 -7.13
CA PRO A 58 -22.19 17.75 -6.26
C PRO A 58 -23.48 16.95 -5.96
N HIS A 59 -23.75 15.88 -6.70
CA HIS A 59 -24.94 15.06 -6.51
C HIS A 59 -24.77 13.95 -5.46
N PHE A 60 -23.55 13.71 -4.99
CA PHE A 60 -23.31 12.81 -3.86
C PHE A 60 -23.46 13.55 -2.53
N ARG A 61 -23.69 12.78 -1.46
CA ARG A 61 -23.71 13.27 -0.07
C ARG A 61 -22.56 12.67 0.75
N SER A 62 -21.57 12.14 0.05
CA SER A 62 -20.40 11.49 0.62
C SER A 62 -19.13 11.97 -0.09
N ILE A 63 -18.01 11.71 0.57
CA ILE A 63 -16.66 12.01 0.11
C ILE A 63 -15.82 10.77 0.37
N SER A 64 -15.06 10.36 -0.64
CA SER A 64 -13.93 9.44 -0.50
C SER A 64 -12.64 10.25 -0.45
N LEU A 65 -11.83 10.03 0.57
CA LEU A 65 -10.59 10.78 0.83
C LEU A 65 -9.44 9.81 1.08
N GLY A 66 -8.35 9.98 0.35
CA GLY A 66 -7.15 9.13 0.43
C GLY A 66 -5.87 9.92 0.62
N PHE A 67 -5.01 9.46 1.51
CA PHE A 67 -3.66 9.95 1.78
C PHE A 67 -2.68 8.92 1.21
N TRP A 68 -2.13 9.23 0.06
CA TRP A 68 -1.19 8.37 -0.65
C TRP A 68 0.24 8.74 -0.29
N VAL A 69 0.92 7.78 0.32
CA VAL A 69 2.35 7.86 0.61
C VAL A 69 3.08 7.10 -0.51
N PRO A 70 4.04 7.72 -1.23
CA PRO A 70 4.84 7.05 -2.27
C PRO A 70 5.91 6.16 -1.63
N THR A 71 5.47 5.20 -0.82
CA THR A 71 6.30 4.21 -0.18
C THR A 71 5.56 2.89 -0.13
N GLY A 72 6.23 1.82 -0.54
CA GLY A 72 5.72 0.47 -0.43
C GLY A 72 6.84 -0.52 -0.12
N SER A 73 6.60 -1.81 -0.33
CA SER A 73 7.63 -2.83 -0.09
C SER A 73 8.85 -2.74 -1.03
N ARG A 74 8.73 -2.05 -2.18
CA ARG A 74 9.86 -1.77 -3.08
C ARG A 74 10.91 -0.86 -2.46
N ASP A 75 10.54 -0.08 -1.46
CA ASP A 75 11.42 0.87 -0.77
C ASP A 75 12.13 0.24 0.43
N GLU A 76 11.85 -1.03 0.66
CA GLU A 76 12.46 -1.85 1.68
C GLU A 76 13.69 -2.59 1.12
N ASN A 77 14.35 -3.32 2.00
CA ASN A 77 15.45 -4.21 1.67
C ASN A 77 15.32 -5.51 2.48
N LYS A 78 16.20 -6.46 2.20
CA LYS A 78 16.18 -7.79 2.84
C LYS A 78 16.25 -7.76 4.37
N SER A 79 16.72 -6.69 5.00
CA SER A 79 16.83 -6.56 6.46
C SER A 79 15.58 -5.97 7.13
N ASN A 80 14.80 -5.16 6.42
CA ASN A 80 13.62 -4.48 6.97
C ASN A 80 12.31 -4.80 6.21
N ASN A 81 12.31 -5.81 5.33
CA ASN A 81 11.12 -6.15 4.55
C ASN A 81 9.90 -6.50 5.42
N GLY A 82 8.74 -5.93 5.08
CA GLY A 82 7.48 -5.97 5.83
C GLY A 82 7.28 -4.81 6.80
N ILE A 83 8.21 -3.85 6.86
CA ILE A 83 8.12 -2.73 7.80
C ILE A 83 7.04 -1.72 7.42
N THR A 84 6.78 -1.52 6.13
CA THR A 84 5.74 -0.59 5.63
C THR A 84 4.36 -1.11 5.99
N HIS A 85 4.10 -2.39 5.71
CA HIS A 85 2.88 -3.08 6.12
C HIS A 85 2.70 -3.11 7.64
N LEU A 86 3.78 -3.34 8.41
CA LEU A 86 3.69 -3.27 9.87
C LEU A 86 3.37 -1.85 10.38
N ILE A 87 3.87 -0.80 9.70
CA ILE A 87 3.54 0.59 10.03
C ILE A 87 2.06 0.86 9.77
N GLU A 88 1.52 0.40 8.65
CA GLU A 88 0.10 0.49 8.30
C GLU A 88 -0.80 -0.06 9.42
N HIS A 89 -0.47 -1.22 10.00
CA HIS A 89 -1.18 -1.75 11.16
C HIS A 89 -1.10 -0.85 12.40
N LEU A 90 0.07 -0.24 12.60
CA LEU A 90 0.41 0.48 13.83
C LEU A 90 -0.08 1.91 13.86
N ILE A 91 -0.24 2.59 12.72
CA ILE A 91 -0.67 3.99 12.68
C ILE A 91 -2.07 4.17 13.30
N PHE A 92 -2.93 3.16 13.21
CA PHE A 92 -4.25 3.19 13.84
C PHE A 92 -4.23 2.92 15.34
N LYS A 93 -3.14 2.36 15.91
CA LYS A 93 -3.10 1.89 17.30
C LYS A 93 -2.99 3.00 18.34
N GLY A 94 -3.06 4.25 17.92
CA GLY A 94 -3.16 5.41 18.78
C GLY A 94 -2.16 6.51 18.43
N THR A 95 -2.61 7.73 18.68
CA THR A 95 -1.84 8.97 18.54
C THR A 95 -1.65 9.60 19.91
N GLU A 96 -0.93 10.73 19.99
CA GLU A 96 -0.83 11.50 21.24
C GLU A 96 -2.20 12.02 21.73
N LYS A 97 -3.17 12.21 20.83
CA LYS A 97 -4.48 12.78 21.14
C LYS A 97 -5.58 11.73 21.28
N ARG A 98 -5.43 10.58 20.64
CA ARG A 98 -6.50 9.58 20.50
C ARG A 98 -5.98 8.17 20.73
N SER A 99 -6.68 7.40 21.55
CA SER A 99 -6.44 5.96 21.61
C SER A 99 -6.99 5.26 20.35
N TYR A 100 -6.57 4.01 20.12
CA TYR A 100 -7.18 3.14 19.10
C TYR A 100 -8.72 3.10 19.18
N LYS A 101 -9.26 3.08 20.40
CA LYS A 101 -10.70 3.02 20.64
C LYS A 101 -11.38 4.36 20.29
N ASP A 102 -10.73 5.48 20.60
CA ASP A 102 -11.29 6.80 20.28
C ASP A 102 -11.33 7.01 18.77
N ILE A 103 -10.29 6.60 18.03
CA ILE A 103 -10.27 6.64 16.56
C ILE A 103 -11.45 5.87 15.99
N ALA A 104 -11.66 4.62 16.43
CA ALA A 104 -12.77 3.79 15.96
C ALA A 104 -14.14 4.41 16.27
N ILE A 105 -14.34 4.89 17.51
CA ILE A 105 -15.60 5.53 17.92
C ILE A 105 -15.86 6.82 17.14
N GLU A 106 -14.84 7.65 16.91
CA GLU A 106 -14.99 8.90 16.17
C GLU A 106 -15.42 8.63 14.72
N PHE A 107 -14.87 7.63 14.04
CA PHE A 107 -15.32 7.23 12.70
C PHE A 107 -16.71 6.58 12.72
N ASP A 108 -17.00 5.70 13.68
CA ASP A 108 -18.32 5.05 13.82
C ASP A 108 -19.45 6.08 14.02
N ILE A 109 -19.22 7.10 14.86
CA ILE A 109 -20.20 8.18 15.09
C ILE A 109 -20.52 8.94 13.80
N MET A 110 -19.55 9.08 12.91
CA MET A 110 -19.72 9.75 11.61
C MET A 110 -20.32 8.83 10.54
N GLY A 111 -20.56 7.54 10.87
CA GLY A 111 -20.93 6.53 9.89
C GLY A 111 -19.88 6.35 8.79
N ALA A 112 -18.62 6.59 9.13
CA ALA A 112 -17.51 6.58 8.19
C ALA A 112 -16.85 5.20 8.13
N GLU A 113 -16.50 4.76 6.93
CA GLU A 113 -15.60 3.63 6.72
C GLU A 113 -14.17 4.17 6.58
N PHE A 114 -13.20 3.52 7.21
CA PHE A 114 -11.79 3.90 7.07
C PHE A 114 -10.93 2.66 7.03
N ASN A 115 -9.84 2.73 6.28
CA ASN A 115 -8.88 1.66 6.19
C ASN A 115 -7.52 2.16 5.70
N ALA A 116 -6.57 1.25 5.60
CA ALA A 116 -5.36 1.46 4.85
C ALA A 116 -4.97 0.21 4.07
N PHE A 117 -4.06 0.36 3.12
CA PHE A 117 -3.38 -0.76 2.48
C PHE A 117 -1.98 -0.36 2.06
N THR A 118 -1.12 -1.37 1.90
CA THR A 118 0.24 -1.23 1.38
C THR A 118 0.39 -2.14 0.17
N ASP A 119 1.04 -1.60 -0.86
CA ASP A 119 1.44 -2.36 -2.04
C ASP A 119 2.96 -2.28 -2.22
N LYS A 120 3.46 -2.68 -3.39
CA LYS A 120 4.85 -2.61 -3.79
C LYS A 120 5.35 -1.17 -3.80
N GLU A 121 4.54 -0.20 -4.24
CA GLU A 121 5.04 1.16 -4.54
C GLU A 121 4.38 2.28 -3.73
N ASN A 122 3.26 1.99 -3.08
CA ASN A 122 2.48 2.98 -2.36
C ASN A 122 1.84 2.35 -1.12
N CYS A 123 1.49 3.24 -0.20
CA CYS A 123 0.69 2.95 0.98
C CYS A 123 -0.39 4.03 1.04
N CYS A 124 -1.65 3.62 1.19
CA CYS A 124 -2.78 4.52 1.18
C CYS A 124 -3.55 4.39 2.49
N ILE A 125 -3.82 5.52 3.13
CA ILE A 125 -4.75 5.62 4.27
C ILE A 125 -5.97 6.37 3.75
N TYR A 126 -7.16 5.80 3.87
CA TYR A 126 -8.36 6.41 3.30
C TYR A 126 -9.56 6.31 4.23
N ALA A 127 -10.54 7.18 3.97
CA ALA A 127 -11.84 7.14 4.60
C ALA A 127 -12.94 7.59 3.64
N ASP A 128 -14.10 6.95 3.76
CA ASP A 128 -15.34 7.27 3.09
C ASP A 128 -16.36 7.74 4.14
N PHE A 129 -16.93 8.93 3.97
CA PHE A 129 -17.78 9.56 4.97
C PHE A 129 -18.80 10.52 4.36
N ILE A 130 -19.80 10.91 5.14
CA ILE A 130 -20.81 11.91 4.75
C ILE A 130 -20.14 13.29 4.66
N ASP A 131 -20.49 14.07 3.63
CA ASP A 131 -19.84 15.34 3.28
C ASP A 131 -19.75 16.36 4.44
N GLU A 132 -20.76 16.38 5.33
CA GLU A 132 -20.80 17.20 6.55
C GLU A 132 -19.64 16.96 7.53
N HIS A 133 -19.00 15.79 7.47
CA HIS A 133 -17.92 15.40 8.37
C HIS A 133 -16.51 15.71 7.84
N LEU A 134 -16.38 16.35 6.67
CA LEU A 134 -15.11 16.62 6.00
C LEU A 134 -14.01 17.18 6.92
N GLY A 135 -14.32 18.23 7.68
CA GLY A 135 -13.33 18.86 8.56
C GLY A 135 -12.80 17.92 9.63
N LYS A 136 -13.69 17.09 10.20
CA LYS A 136 -13.34 16.14 11.27
C LYS A 136 -12.58 14.94 10.73
N SER A 137 -12.98 14.39 9.59
CA SER A 137 -12.28 13.28 8.94
C SER A 137 -10.85 13.65 8.56
N ILE A 138 -10.64 14.86 7.99
CA ILE A 138 -9.29 15.36 7.67
C ILE A 138 -8.45 15.49 8.94
N GLU A 139 -9.00 16.06 10.01
CA GLU A 139 -8.31 16.21 11.30
C GLU A 139 -7.84 14.85 11.88
N ILE A 140 -8.72 13.84 11.86
CA ILE A 140 -8.40 12.50 12.37
C ILE A 140 -7.32 11.83 11.51
N LEU A 141 -7.46 11.87 10.18
CA LEU A 141 -6.47 11.26 9.26
C LEU A 141 -5.09 11.92 9.40
N PHE A 142 -5.04 13.25 9.52
CA PHE A 142 -3.78 13.95 9.79
C PHE A 142 -3.17 13.56 11.13
N ASP A 143 -3.97 13.38 12.17
CA ASP A 143 -3.46 12.96 13.47
C ASP A 143 -2.87 11.54 13.42
N ILE A 144 -3.56 10.59 12.77
CA ILE A 144 -3.10 9.21 12.56
C ILE A 144 -1.77 9.17 11.81
N ILE A 145 -1.65 9.93 10.72
CA ILE A 145 -0.47 9.88 9.86
C ILE A 145 0.69 10.74 10.36
N CYS A 146 0.45 11.76 11.20
CA CYS A 146 1.50 12.64 11.69
C CYS A 146 2.01 12.24 13.08
N ASN A 147 1.15 11.72 13.94
CA ASN A 147 1.44 11.58 15.37
C ASN A 147 1.27 10.15 15.92
N PRO A 148 1.64 9.06 15.20
CA PRO A 148 1.49 7.71 15.74
C PRO A 148 2.49 7.43 16.88
N LEU A 149 2.00 6.84 17.98
CA LEU A 149 2.80 6.61 19.21
C LEU A 149 3.80 5.45 19.11
N PHE A 150 3.50 4.46 18.25
CA PHE A 150 4.24 3.20 18.11
C PHE A 150 4.59 2.58 19.47
N LEU A 151 3.59 2.38 20.35
CA LEU A 151 3.80 1.79 21.67
C LEU A 151 4.34 0.35 21.57
N THR A 152 5.23 -0.03 22.49
CA THR A 152 5.96 -1.30 22.39
C THR A 152 5.04 -2.51 22.52
N GLU A 153 4.00 -2.39 23.35
CA GLU A 153 2.93 -3.36 23.52
C GLU A 153 2.13 -3.57 22.22
N HIS A 154 1.75 -2.50 21.52
CA HIS A 154 1.06 -2.59 20.23
C HIS A 154 1.97 -3.21 19.17
N ILE A 155 3.25 -2.83 19.10
CA ILE A 155 4.22 -3.46 18.19
C ILE A 155 4.30 -4.98 18.43
N LYS A 156 4.35 -5.43 19.69
CA LYS A 156 4.40 -6.86 20.02
C LYS A 156 3.13 -7.59 19.58
N THR A 157 1.97 -6.98 19.77
CA THR A 157 0.68 -7.57 19.40
C THR A 157 0.50 -7.60 17.89
N GLU A 158 0.70 -6.48 17.20
CA GLU A 158 0.55 -6.40 15.74
C GLU A 158 1.54 -7.28 15.00
N LYS A 159 2.78 -7.44 15.49
CA LYS A 159 3.71 -8.41 14.92
C LYS A 159 3.16 -9.84 14.94
N LYS A 160 2.33 -10.22 15.92
CA LYS A 160 1.69 -11.55 15.92
C LYS A 160 0.58 -11.62 14.88
N VAL A 161 -0.22 -10.56 14.74
CA VAL A 161 -1.28 -10.48 13.72
C VAL A 161 -0.69 -10.63 12.32
N VAL A 162 0.34 -9.83 11.98
CA VAL A 162 1.00 -9.92 10.67
C VAL A 162 1.68 -11.27 10.44
N LEU A 163 2.19 -11.92 11.50
CA LEU A 163 2.73 -13.28 11.38
C LEU A 163 1.65 -14.33 11.03
N GLU A 164 0.43 -14.17 11.51
CA GLU A 164 -0.69 -15.04 11.11
C GLU A 164 -1.14 -14.73 9.68
N GLU A 165 -1.18 -13.47 9.27
CA GLU A 165 -1.48 -13.09 7.88
C GLU A 165 -0.48 -13.68 6.88
N ILE A 166 0.81 -13.66 7.19
CA ILE A 166 1.85 -14.32 6.37
C ILE A 166 1.56 -15.81 6.23
N LYS A 167 1.13 -16.49 7.29
CA LYS A 167 0.79 -17.91 7.22
C LYS A 167 -0.45 -18.14 6.38
N MET A 168 -1.51 -17.34 6.59
CA MET A 168 -2.76 -17.43 5.83
C MET A 168 -2.53 -17.21 4.33
N ALA A 169 -1.73 -16.19 3.96
CA ALA A 169 -1.34 -15.95 2.57
C ALA A 169 -0.49 -17.09 1.99
N GLY A 170 0.34 -17.73 2.81
CA GLY A 170 1.11 -18.92 2.43
C GLY A 170 0.26 -20.17 2.22
N ASP A 171 -0.87 -20.28 2.91
CA ASP A 171 -1.84 -21.37 2.77
C ASP A 171 -2.83 -21.14 1.61
N ASN A 172 -2.89 -19.93 1.05
CA ASN A 172 -3.68 -19.59 -0.14
C ASN A 172 -2.79 -19.53 -1.40
N PRO A 173 -2.88 -20.52 -2.33
CA PRO A 173 -2.06 -20.55 -3.53
C PRO A 173 -2.29 -19.36 -4.48
N SER A 174 -3.51 -18.79 -4.50
CA SER A 174 -3.83 -17.60 -5.32
C SER A 174 -3.05 -16.36 -4.86
N ASP A 175 -2.82 -16.22 -3.56
CA ASP A 175 -2.07 -15.09 -3.01
C ASP A 175 -0.56 -15.34 -3.13
N SER A 176 -0.15 -16.60 -2.93
CA SER A 176 1.26 -17.01 -3.02
C SER A 176 1.83 -16.95 -4.44
N ILE A 177 1.02 -17.19 -5.49
CA ILE A 177 1.54 -17.25 -6.88
C ILE A 177 2.10 -15.92 -7.36
N LEU A 178 1.47 -14.80 -7.01
CA LEU A 178 1.98 -13.48 -7.37
C LEU A 178 3.30 -13.18 -6.65
N ASN A 179 3.44 -13.61 -5.39
CA ASN A 179 4.71 -13.48 -4.67
C ASN A 179 5.83 -14.30 -5.30
N TYR A 180 5.58 -15.55 -5.73
CA TYR A 180 6.56 -16.32 -6.48
C TYR A 180 6.87 -15.69 -7.84
N PHE A 181 5.85 -15.16 -8.52
CA PHE A 181 6.05 -14.45 -9.78
C PHE A 181 6.98 -13.25 -9.62
N TYR A 182 6.68 -12.33 -8.71
CA TYR A 182 7.55 -11.20 -8.45
C TYR A 182 8.95 -11.63 -7.99
N HIS A 183 9.05 -12.68 -7.17
CA HIS A 183 10.33 -13.22 -6.73
C HIS A 183 11.22 -13.64 -7.91
N GLU A 184 10.66 -14.42 -8.84
CA GLU A 184 11.42 -14.99 -9.95
C GLU A 184 11.65 -13.99 -11.11
N VAL A 185 10.70 -13.10 -11.40
CA VAL A 185 10.90 -12.03 -12.41
C VAL A 185 11.98 -11.06 -11.96
N TYR A 186 11.88 -10.64 -10.69
CA TYR A 186 12.66 -9.52 -10.16
C TYR A 186 13.78 -9.97 -9.22
N ASP A 187 14.32 -11.18 -9.38
CA ASP A 187 15.34 -11.71 -8.48
C ASP A 187 16.49 -10.71 -8.24
N GLY A 188 16.85 -10.52 -6.96
CA GLY A 188 17.81 -9.53 -6.51
C GLY A 188 17.34 -8.07 -6.48
N HIS A 189 16.15 -7.74 -6.98
CA HIS A 189 15.56 -6.40 -6.95
C HIS A 189 14.50 -6.25 -5.84
N PRO A 190 14.35 -5.08 -5.17
CA PRO A 190 13.37 -4.91 -4.09
C PRO A 190 11.90 -5.25 -4.44
N LEU A 191 11.49 -5.07 -5.71
CA LEU A 191 10.16 -5.48 -6.18
C LEU A 191 9.88 -6.99 -6.00
N SER A 192 10.92 -7.81 -5.84
CA SER A 192 10.80 -9.25 -5.59
C SER A 192 10.38 -9.57 -4.15
N LEU A 193 10.53 -8.62 -3.23
CA LEU A 193 10.24 -8.82 -1.81
C LEU A 193 8.74 -8.79 -1.53
N PRO A 194 8.18 -9.73 -0.75
CA PRO A 194 6.74 -9.76 -0.45
C PRO A 194 6.32 -8.53 0.37
N VAL A 195 5.09 -8.06 0.16
CA VAL A 195 4.54 -6.88 0.87
C VAL A 195 4.47 -7.12 2.38
N LEU A 196 3.97 -8.28 2.80
CA LEU A 196 3.85 -8.68 4.21
C LEU A 196 5.22 -8.86 4.90
N GLY A 197 6.29 -8.99 4.12
CA GLY A 197 7.62 -9.33 4.62
C GLY A 197 7.80 -10.82 4.91
N THR A 198 8.71 -11.12 5.84
CA THR A 198 8.99 -12.50 6.26
C THR A 198 8.96 -12.61 7.78
N GLY A 199 8.67 -13.80 8.30
CA GLY A 199 8.73 -14.02 9.76
C GLY A 199 10.10 -13.68 10.37
N LYS A 200 11.19 -13.85 9.61
CA LYS A 200 12.56 -13.51 10.06
C LYS A 200 12.79 -12.01 10.17
N THR A 201 12.34 -11.23 9.19
CA THR A 201 12.49 -9.76 9.20
C THR A 201 11.58 -9.16 10.25
N LEU A 202 10.31 -9.57 10.29
CA LEU A 202 9.36 -9.12 11.32
C LEU A 202 9.89 -9.39 12.73
N ALA A 203 10.40 -10.59 13.02
CA ALA A 203 10.96 -10.91 14.33
C ALA A 203 12.04 -9.91 14.78
N LYS A 204 12.91 -9.47 13.86
CA LYS A 204 14.00 -8.52 14.13
C LYS A 204 13.55 -7.05 14.19
N THR A 205 12.45 -6.69 13.55
CA THR A 205 11.93 -5.31 13.55
C THR A 205 11.56 -4.86 14.95
N ASN A 206 12.10 -3.71 15.36
CA ASN A 206 11.89 -3.09 16.68
C ASN A 206 11.40 -1.64 16.53
N LYS A 207 10.98 -1.02 17.65
CA LYS A 207 10.44 0.36 17.67
C LYS A 207 11.38 1.37 17.01
N ARG A 208 12.69 1.30 17.28
CA ARG A 208 13.67 2.22 16.68
C ARG A 208 13.70 2.10 15.15
N ALA A 209 13.66 0.88 14.62
CA ALA A 209 13.61 0.65 13.17
C ALA A 209 12.31 1.23 12.57
N ILE A 210 11.16 0.98 13.21
CA ILE A 210 9.84 1.48 12.80
C ILE A 210 9.84 3.01 12.77
N THR A 211 10.18 3.66 13.88
CA THR A 211 10.19 5.13 13.96
C THR A 211 11.18 5.77 12.99
N SER A 212 12.36 5.16 12.80
CA SER A 212 13.35 5.63 11.84
C SER A 212 12.86 5.54 10.39
N TYR A 213 12.26 4.40 10.01
CA TYR A 213 11.71 4.20 8.69
C TYR A 213 10.51 5.12 8.43
N PHE A 214 9.62 5.24 9.42
CA PHE A 214 8.46 6.13 9.36
C PHE A 214 8.87 7.58 9.11
N ARG A 215 9.78 8.14 9.93
CA ARG A 215 10.29 9.52 9.75
C ARG A 215 10.95 9.74 8.40
N LYS A 216 11.53 8.69 7.81
CA LYS A 216 12.23 8.76 6.52
C LYS A 216 11.26 8.69 5.32
N ARG A 217 10.13 7.99 5.44
CA ARG A 217 9.28 7.63 4.29
C ARG A 217 7.88 8.24 4.33
N PHE A 218 7.32 8.50 5.51
CA PHE A 218 5.97 9.06 5.68
C PHE A 218 6.00 10.60 5.76
N GLY A 219 6.87 11.22 4.97
CA GLY A 219 6.99 12.68 4.88
C GLY A 219 5.80 13.32 4.17
N LEU A 220 5.12 14.28 4.80
CA LEU A 220 3.92 14.92 4.23
C LEU A 220 4.22 15.61 2.88
N GLY A 221 5.38 16.25 2.75
CA GLY A 221 5.74 17.00 1.54
C GLY A 221 5.88 16.17 0.26
N ASN A 222 5.80 14.84 0.34
CA ASN A 222 5.77 13.95 -0.83
C ASN A 222 4.44 13.20 -0.98
N MET A 223 3.44 13.48 -0.14
CA MET A 223 2.16 12.80 -0.20
C MET A 223 1.24 13.39 -1.26
N VAL A 224 0.38 12.53 -1.81
CA VAL A 224 -0.77 12.94 -2.62
C VAL A 224 -2.02 12.76 -1.79
N ILE A 225 -2.78 13.82 -1.57
CA ILE A 225 -4.11 13.76 -0.97
C ILE A 225 -5.13 13.80 -2.10
N SER A 226 -5.89 12.71 -2.27
CA SER A 226 -6.93 12.59 -3.30
C SER A 226 -8.31 12.64 -2.67
N ALA A 227 -9.26 13.35 -3.26
CA ALA A 227 -10.66 13.33 -2.82
C ALA A 227 -11.65 13.29 -3.99
N ALA A 228 -12.74 12.55 -3.85
CA ALA A 228 -13.84 12.56 -4.79
C ALA A 228 -15.18 12.55 -4.06
N GLY A 229 -16.16 13.31 -4.54
CA GLY A 229 -17.49 13.42 -3.90
C GLY A 229 -17.96 14.86 -3.80
N ASN A 230 -18.87 15.16 -2.88
CA ASN A 230 -19.38 16.53 -2.71
C ASN A 230 -18.41 17.41 -1.92
N ILE A 231 -17.29 17.75 -2.56
CA ILE A 231 -16.21 18.54 -1.99
C ILE A 231 -15.73 19.60 -2.98
N ARG A 232 -15.63 20.85 -2.52
CA ARG A 232 -14.98 21.91 -3.28
C ARG A 232 -13.48 21.87 -3.05
N HIS A 233 -12.72 21.97 -4.13
CA HIS A 233 -11.25 21.90 -4.07
C HIS A 233 -10.63 22.93 -3.12
N GLU A 234 -11.19 24.14 -3.11
CA GLU A 234 -10.70 25.25 -2.28
C GLU A 234 -10.92 25.00 -0.78
N ASP A 235 -12.04 24.36 -0.42
CA ASP A 235 -12.36 23.98 0.96
C ASP A 235 -11.41 22.86 1.45
N LEU A 236 -11.13 21.87 0.58
CA LEU A 236 -10.14 20.82 0.84
C LEU A 236 -8.74 21.41 1.09
N ILE A 237 -8.28 22.31 0.20
CA ILE A 237 -6.97 22.98 0.35
C ILE A 237 -6.90 23.73 1.68
N SER A 238 -7.94 24.49 2.02
CA SER A 238 -7.99 25.27 3.27
C SER A 238 -7.84 24.38 4.50
N LEU A 239 -8.57 23.25 4.52
CA LEU A 239 -8.51 22.27 5.61
C LEU A 239 -7.15 21.55 5.69
N ILE A 240 -6.55 21.20 4.55
CA ILE A 240 -5.21 20.61 4.51
C ILE A 240 -4.19 21.60 5.07
N LYS A 241 -4.18 22.85 4.59
CA LYS A 241 -3.26 23.89 5.07
C LYS A 241 -3.34 24.04 6.59
N LYS A 242 -4.55 24.21 7.12
CA LYS A 242 -4.81 24.31 8.56
C LYS A 242 -4.25 23.15 9.38
N ASN A 243 -4.34 21.91 8.88
CA ASN A 243 -3.86 20.72 9.60
C ASN A 243 -2.35 20.46 9.41
N THR A 244 -1.72 21.13 8.45
CA THR A 244 -0.27 21.05 8.21
C THR A 244 0.53 22.14 8.91
N GLU A 245 -0.14 23.19 9.42
CA GLU A 245 0.49 24.27 10.19
C GLU A 245 1.15 23.70 11.48
N GLY A 246 2.49 23.74 11.53
CA GLY A 246 3.26 23.25 12.68
C GLY A 246 3.60 21.76 12.67
N SER A 247 3.24 21.01 11.64
CA SER A 247 3.62 19.60 11.52
C SER A 247 5.13 19.44 11.35
N ILE A 248 5.77 18.64 12.20
CA ILE A 248 7.22 18.41 12.19
C ILE A 248 7.66 17.58 10.97
N ILE A 249 6.72 16.84 10.36
CA ILE A 249 6.97 15.93 9.22
C ILE A 249 6.74 16.63 7.87
N LEU A 250 7.21 17.86 7.74
CA LEU A 250 7.12 18.65 6.49
C LEU A 250 8.38 18.58 5.63
N ASN A 251 9.45 17.92 6.10
CA ASN A 251 10.71 17.91 5.37
C ASN A 251 10.82 16.81 4.31
N ASN A 252 11.06 17.31 3.10
CA ASN A 252 11.43 16.58 1.88
C ASN A 252 12.80 15.94 2.01
N HIS A 253 12.84 14.63 1.91
CA HIS A 253 13.80 13.97 1.02
C HIS A 253 13.16 12.68 0.55
N MET A 254 12.77 12.62 -0.72
CA MET A 254 12.84 11.36 -1.45
C MET A 254 14.24 10.82 -1.21
N THR A 255 14.36 9.81 -0.34
CA THR A 255 15.56 9.00 -0.42
C THR A 255 15.42 8.24 -1.71
N GLU A 256 16.32 8.54 -2.65
CA GLU A 256 16.50 7.81 -3.90
C GLU A 256 16.39 6.31 -3.61
N GLY A 257 15.17 5.77 -3.75
CA GLY A 257 14.97 4.35 -3.90
C GLY A 257 15.62 4.02 -5.24
N LYS A 258 16.44 2.97 -5.28
CA LYS A 258 17.20 2.61 -6.47
C LYS A 258 16.25 2.54 -7.68
N ASN A 259 16.28 3.56 -8.53
CA ASN A 259 15.64 3.59 -9.86
C ASN A 259 16.35 2.64 -10.85
N ALA A 260 17.13 1.69 -10.34
CA ALA A 260 17.73 0.67 -11.17
C ALA A 260 16.58 -0.16 -11.73
N LEU A 261 16.40 -0.10 -13.04
CA LEU A 261 15.46 -0.97 -13.71
C LEU A 261 15.76 -2.43 -13.32
N PRO A 262 14.73 -3.25 -13.04
CA PRO A 262 14.95 -4.66 -12.82
C PRO A 262 15.68 -5.26 -14.02
N LYS A 263 16.49 -6.29 -13.78
CA LYS A 263 17.11 -7.02 -14.88
C LYS A 263 16.01 -7.68 -15.71
N ASN A 264 16.11 -7.59 -17.03
CA ASN A 264 15.19 -8.30 -17.91
C ASN A 264 15.30 -9.81 -17.67
N CYS A 265 14.16 -10.44 -17.41
CA CYS A 265 14.04 -11.88 -17.29
C CYS A 265 13.31 -12.40 -18.54
N THR A 266 13.94 -13.30 -19.31
CA THR A 266 13.34 -13.92 -20.49
C THR A 266 13.29 -15.43 -20.33
N GLY A 267 12.13 -16.03 -20.62
CA GLY A 267 11.98 -17.49 -20.67
C GLY A 267 11.92 -18.20 -19.31
N LEU A 268 11.40 -17.56 -18.26
CA LEU A 268 11.29 -18.20 -16.95
C LEU A 268 10.18 -19.27 -16.92
N GLN A 269 10.55 -20.47 -16.49
CA GLN A 269 9.65 -21.57 -16.18
C GLN A 269 9.98 -22.09 -14.78
N LYS A 270 9.05 -21.93 -13.84
CA LYS A 270 9.23 -22.39 -12.46
C LYS A 270 8.02 -23.14 -11.95
N ILE A 271 8.28 -24.25 -11.26
CA ILE A 271 7.25 -25.06 -10.61
C ILE A 271 7.51 -25.01 -9.10
N HIS A 272 6.53 -24.49 -8.37
CA HIS A 272 6.52 -24.52 -6.91
C HIS A 272 5.56 -25.62 -6.44
N ASN A 273 6.05 -26.49 -5.57
CA ASN A 273 5.19 -27.51 -4.97
C ASN A 273 4.50 -26.92 -3.75
N SER A 274 3.17 -27.06 -3.68
CA SER A 274 2.36 -26.69 -2.51
C SER A 274 1.72 -27.94 -1.91
N LYS A 275 1.32 -27.84 -0.64
CA LYS A 275 0.54 -28.87 0.07
C LYS A 275 -0.96 -28.85 -0.31
N THR A 276 -1.39 -27.82 -1.05
CA THR A 276 -2.78 -27.61 -1.45
C THR A 276 -3.13 -28.42 -2.69
N LYS A 277 -4.35 -28.96 -2.76
CA LYS A 277 -4.85 -29.76 -3.91
C LYS A 277 -5.19 -28.95 -5.18
N ALA A 278 -4.83 -27.67 -5.23
CA ALA A 278 -5.12 -26.76 -6.33
C ALA A 278 -3.86 -26.47 -7.15
N ALA A 279 -4.04 -26.24 -8.46
CA ALA A 279 -2.99 -25.81 -9.36
C ALA A 279 -3.27 -24.38 -9.84
N HIS A 280 -2.29 -23.49 -9.73
CA HIS A 280 -2.42 -22.08 -10.10
C HIS A 280 -1.32 -21.75 -11.10
N LEU A 281 -1.69 -21.03 -12.17
CA LEU A 281 -0.78 -20.68 -13.26
C LEU A 281 -0.77 -19.16 -13.44
N CYS A 282 0.43 -18.58 -13.49
CA CYS A 282 0.68 -17.19 -13.84
C CYS A 282 1.49 -17.18 -15.15
N LEU A 283 1.01 -16.47 -16.17
CA LEU A 283 1.53 -16.47 -17.55
C LEU A 283 2.11 -15.10 -17.93
#